data_AF-A0A974WI25-F1
#
_entry.id   AF-A0A974WI25-F1
#
_cell.length_a   1.000
_cell.length_b   1.000
_cell.length_c   1.000
_cell.angle_alpha   90.00
_cell.angle_beta   90.00
_cell.angle_gamma   90.00
#
_symmetry.space_group_name_H-M   'P 1'
#
loop_
_entity.id
_entity.type
_entity.pdbx_description
1 polymer ?
#
loop_
_entity_poly.entity_id
_entity_poly.type
_entity_poly.pdbx_seq_one_letter_code
_entity_poly.pdbx_strand_id
1 'polypeptide(L)'
;MVKEDVFRLTIEEEKKCKSEQGKISPRVSAAIVKEGALLGVAHRGQHNDGDHAEYTLFEKELKDIDVSGAILFTTLEPCTSRKTHKPCADWIIEKGISKIYIGMLDPNPKIYLAGVRKLKDAKIDIEYYDEKYRLEIEADNKAFIEQYKANPKLEGQIIFDYTNNNGTYTVGYQEYMFDLKFSNASNRSIHIYNDNANIDCISEVLDCTQISQIVDASIYDSSSRSRTINNSGIAIFRNINGHYCAIKINSISARSHGDKLNEVNIDYKILTAGSDFRNNIG
;
A
#
# COMPACT_ATOMS: atom_id res chain seq x y z
N MET A 1 -7.27 16.02 25.95
CA MET A 1 -8.13 15.22 25.06
C MET A 1 -7.55 13.81 24.98
N VAL A 2 -8.37 12.77 25.07
CA VAL A 2 -7.86 11.38 25.01
C VAL A 2 -7.70 10.98 23.54
N LYS A 3 -6.73 10.12 23.20
CA LYS A 3 -6.44 9.74 21.81
C LYS A 3 -7.66 9.16 21.07
N GLU A 4 -8.51 8.38 21.75
CA GLU A 4 -9.69 7.78 21.11
C GLU A 4 -10.73 8.82 20.69
N ASP A 5 -10.84 9.94 21.42
CA ASP A 5 -11.71 11.07 21.04
C ASP A 5 -11.23 11.68 19.72
N VAL A 6 -9.92 11.81 19.55
CA VAL A 6 -9.31 12.35 18.33
C VAL A 6 -9.48 11.40 17.15
N PHE A 7 -9.34 10.09 17.39
CA PHE A 7 -9.61 9.09 16.35
C PHE A 7 -11.05 9.22 15.83
N ARG A 8 -12.04 9.25 16.73
CA ARG A 8 -13.46 9.46 16.37
C ARG A 8 -13.67 10.79 15.66
N LEU A 9 -13.10 11.88 16.17
CA LEU A 9 -13.20 13.19 15.54
C LEU A 9 -12.70 13.17 14.08
N THR A 10 -11.53 12.58 13.84
CA THR A 10 -10.97 12.51 12.48
C THR A 10 -11.82 11.64 11.54
N ILE A 11 -12.39 10.53 12.02
CA ILE A 11 -13.28 9.68 11.21
C ILE A 11 -14.59 10.40 10.87
N GLU A 12 -15.16 11.15 11.81
CA GLU A 12 -16.35 11.95 11.50
C GLU A 12 -16.02 13.11 10.54
N GLU A 13 -14.80 13.67 10.63
CA GLU A 13 -14.37 14.74 9.73
C GLU A 13 -14.13 14.23 8.30
N GLU A 14 -13.53 13.05 8.11
CA GLU A 14 -13.25 12.55 6.76
C GLU A 14 -14.53 12.23 5.96
N LYS A 15 -15.64 11.92 6.65
CA LYS A 15 -16.97 11.72 6.04
C LYS A 15 -17.49 12.99 5.34
N LYS A 16 -16.94 14.17 5.66
CA LYS A 16 -17.27 15.44 4.98
C LYS A 16 -16.55 15.60 3.64
N CYS A 17 -15.53 14.79 3.35
CA CYS A 17 -14.83 14.83 2.07
C CYS A 17 -15.79 14.57 0.91
N LYS A 18 -15.63 15.34 -0.17
CA LYS A 18 -16.30 15.10 -1.45
C LYS A 18 -15.27 14.76 -2.50
N SER A 19 -15.54 13.71 -3.27
CA SER A 19 -14.73 13.36 -4.43
C SER A 19 -14.93 14.39 -5.54
N GLU A 20 -13.85 14.75 -6.24
CA GLU A 20 -13.94 15.59 -7.44
C GLU A 20 -14.70 14.85 -8.56
N GLN A 21 -15.36 15.60 -9.45
CA GLN A 21 -16.10 15.01 -10.55
C GLN A 21 -15.19 14.16 -11.46
N GLY A 22 -15.60 12.91 -11.72
CA GLY A 22 -14.85 11.98 -12.57
C GLY A 22 -13.62 11.34 -11.93
N LYS A 23 -13.38 11.54 -10.63
CA LYS A 23 -12.22 11.01 -9.92
C LYS A 23 -12.63 10.43 -8.57
N ILE A 24 -12.26 9.18 -8.31
CA ILE A 24 -12.39 8.60 -6.97
C ILE A 24 -11.15 9.04 -6.18
N SER A 25 -11.36 9.92 -5.21
CA SER A 25 -10.33 10.42 -4.31
C SER A 25 -10.52 9.82 -2.92
N PRO A 26 -9.43 9.67 -2.13
CA PRO A 26 -9.57 9.18 -0.77
C PRO A 26 -10.29 10.21 0.10
N ARG A 27 -11.04 9.71 1.08
CA ARG A 27 -11.50 10.48 2.24
C ARG A 27 -10.34 10.55 3.22
N VAL A 28 -9.92 11.78 3.52
CA VAL A 28 -8.77 12.03 4.40
C VAL A 28 -9.09 13.19 5.30
N SER A 29 -8.84 13.03 6.60
CA SER A 29 -8.83 14.12 7.56
C SER A 29 -7.54 14.12 8.38
N ALA A 30 -7.33 15.23 9.06
CA ALA A 30 -6.23 15.39 9.99
C ALA A 30 -6.63 16.28 11.16
N ALA A 31 -6.00 16.07 12.33
CA ALA A 31 -6.15 16.91 13.51
C ALA A 31 -4.79 17.11 14.20
N ILE A 32 -4.55 18.30 14.74
CA ILE A 32 -3.34 18.59 15.52
C ILE A 32 -3.73 18.83 16.98
N VAL A 33 -3.02 18.16 17.87
CA VAL A 33 -3.17 18.27 19.33
C VAL A 33 -1.84 18.66 19.96
N LYS A 34 -1.84 19.71 20.79
CA LYS A 34 -0.67 20.15 21.56
C LYS A 34 -1.08 20.32 23.02
N GLU A 35 -0.30 19.76 23.93
CA GLU A 35 -0.55 19.85 25.39
C GLU A 35 -1.98 19.42 25.80
N GLY A 36 -2.53 18.43 25.10
CA GLY A 36 -3.88 17.91 25.34
C GLY A 36 -5.02 18.75 24.78
N ALA A 37 -4.75 19.89 24.13
CA ALA A 37 -5.74 20.74 23.47
C ALA A 37 -5.78 20.47 21.95
N LEU A 38 -7.00 20.38 21.39
CA LEU A 38 -7.19 20.38 19.94
C LEU A 38 -6.85 21.77 19.40
N LEU A 39 -5.84 21.86 18.55
CA LEU A 39 -5.50 23.12 17.87
C LEU A 39 -6.38 23.32 16.63
N GLY A 40 -6.57 22.26 15.84
CA GLY A 40 -7.40 22.31 14.65
C GLY A 40 -7.66 20.93 14.07
N VAL A 41 -8.71 20.85 13.25
CA VAL A 41 -9.09 19.67 12.47
C VAL A 41 -9.43 20.13 11.05
N ALA A 42 -9.06 19.35 10.05
CA ALA A 42 -9.44 19.61 8.67
C ALA A 42 -9.68 18.32 7.88
N HIS A 43 -10.41 18.44 6.78
CA HIS A 43 -10.56 17.37 5.78
C HIS A 43 -10.09 17.80 4.39
N ARG A 44 -9.82 16.79 3.56
CA ARG A 44 -9.49 16.97 2.16
C ARG A 44 -10.63 17.69 1.44
N GLY A 45 -10.29 18.75 0.71
CA GLY A 45 -11.27 19.52 -0.05
C GLY A 45 -12.09 20.52 0.78
N GLN A 46 -11.73 20.78 2.05
CA GLN A 46 -12.48 21.69 2.92
C GLN A 46 -12.60 23.12 2.38
N HIS A 47 -11.54 23.63 1.75
CA HIS A 47 -11.50 24.99 1.20
C HIS A 47 -11.47 25.01 -0.33
N ASN A 48 -10.58 24.22 -0.94
CA ASN A 48 -10.47 24.10 -2.39
C ASN A 48 -10.39 22.62 -2.79
N ASP A 49 -10.90 22.31 -3.97
CA ASP A 49 -10.84 20.96 -4.53
C ASP A 49 -9.39 20.45 -4.60
N GLY A 50 -9.18 19.23 -4.10
CA GLY A 50 -7.89 18.55 -4.15
C GLY A 50 -6.87 18.96 -3.08
N ASP A 51 -7.15 19.98 -2.26
CA ASP A 51 -6.32 20.32 -1.10
C ASP A 51 -6.35 19.17 -0.08
N HIS A 52 -5.16 18.83 0.44
CA HIS A 52 -5.02 17.81 1.47
C HIS A 52 -5.40 18.35 2.85
N ALA A 53 -5.79 17.45 3.76
CA ALA A 53 -6.17 17.80 5.11
C ALA A 53 -4.99 18.42 5.89
N GLU A 54 -3.81 17.82 5.80
CA GLU A 54 -2.61 18.30 6.50
C GLU A 54 -2.15 19.65 5.94
N TYR A 55 -2.19 19.83 4.62
CA TYR A 55 -1.94 21.13 4.00
C TYR A 55 -2.92 22.20 4.49
N THR A 56 -4.21 21.87 4.53
CA THR A 56 -5.25 22.78 5.01
C THR A 56 -5.01 23.20 6.46
N LEU A 57 -4.63 22.26 7.34
CA LEU A 57 -4.26 22.57 8.71
C LEU A 57 -3.07 23.54 8.76
N PHE A 58 -1.97 23.21 8.10
CA PHE A 58 -0.73 23.99 8.24
C PHE A 58 -0.77 25.36 7.58
N GLU A 59 -1.48 25.50 6.47
CA GLU A 59 -1.43 26.73 5.64
C GLU A 59 -2.69 27.60 5.77
N LYS A 60 -3.80 27.06 6.29
CA LYS A 60 -5.07 27.80 6.39
C LYS A 60 -5.58 27.90 7.82
N GLU A 61 -5.73 26.78 8.51
CA GLU A 61 -6.34 26.77 9.86
C GLU A 61 -5.35 27.23 10.95
N LEU A 62 -4.09 26.81 10.85
CA LEU A 62 -3.07 26.97 11.90
C LEU A 62 -1.82 27.70 11.40
N LYS A 63 -1.96 28.51 10.35
CA LYS A 63 -0.85 29.18 9.67
C LYS A 63 0.09 29.93 10.62
N ASP A 64 -0.51 30.66 11.57
CA ASP A 64 0.19 31.53 12.52
C ASP A 64 0.31 30.90 13.93
N ILE A 65 0.04 29.60 14.06
CA ILE A 65 0.09 28.86 15.32
C ILE A 65 1.34 27.97 15.35
N ASP A 66 2.11 28.04 16.43
CA ASP A 66 3.25 27.14 16.63
C ASP A 66 2.77 25.73 17.01
N VAL A 67 2.91 24.82 16.04
CA VAL A 67 2.59 23.40 16.18
C VAL A 67 3.82 22.54 16.47
N SER A 68 5.00 23.14 16.69
CA SER A 68 6.21 22.38 17.04
C SER A 68 5.99 21.58 18.32
N GLY A 69 6.44 20.33 18.32
CA GLY A 69 6.24 19.38 19.42
C GLY A 69 4.84 18.77 19.49
N ALA A 70 3.89 19.19 18.64
CA ALA A 70 2.52 18.67 18.66
C ALA A 70 2.42 17.23 18.12
N ILE A 71 1.26 16.64 18.36
CA ILE A 71 0.85 15.33 17.84
C ILE A 71 -0.10 15.56 16.66
N LEU A 72 0.21 14.97 15.51
CA LEU A 72 -0.66 14.92 14.35
C LEU A 72 -1.45 13.61 14.32
N PHE A 73 -2.73 13.68 14.03
CA PHE A 73 -3.59 12.55 13.76
C PHE A 73 -4.04 12.66 12.31
N THR A 74 -3.90 11.62 11.51
CA THR A 74 -4.38 11.62 10.13
C THR A 74 -4.94 10.26 9.74
N THR A 75 -6.00 10.25 8.94
CA THR A 75 -6.69 9.00 8.58
C THR A 75 -5.98 8.23 7.46
N LEU A 76 -5.14 8.88 6.65
CA LEU A 76 -4.37 8.24 5.56
C LEU A 76 -2.89 8.61 5.66
N GLU A 77 -1.99 7.72 5.22
CA GLU A 77 -0.56 7.98 5.17
C GLU A 77 -0.21 9.30 4.44
N PRO A 78 0.61 10.19 5.05
CA PRO A 78 1.01 11.45 4.43
C PRO A 78 1.78 11.27 3.12
N CYS A 79 1.35 11.97 2.08
CA CYS A 79 1.98 11.89 0.77
C CYS A 79 3.44 12.42 0.76
N THR A 80 4.27 11.84 -0.11
CA THR A 80 5.70 12.19 -0.29
C THR A 80 6.00 12.92 -1.59
N SER A 81 5.02 13.05 -2.50
CA SER A 81 5.16 13.81 -3.74
C SER A 81 3.86 14.54 -4.08
N ARG A 82 3.98 15.78 -4.56
CA ARG A 82 2.86 16.64 -4.96
C ARG A 82 3.31 17.60 -6.07
N LYS A 83 2.36 18.01 -6.91
CA LYS A 83 2.59 18.98 -7.99
C LYS A 83 2.19 20.42 -7.61
N THR A 84 1.16 20.56 -6.78
CA THR A 84 0.49 21.83 -6.49
C THR A 84 1.01 22.53 -5.25
N HIS A 85 1.55 21.78 -4.30
CA HIS A 85 2.12 22.29 -3.05
C HIS A 85 3.19 21.32 -2.55
N LYS A 86 3.91 21.70 -1.49
CA LYS A 86 4.86 20.84 -0.80
C LYS A 86 4.17 19.55 -0.28
N PRO A 87 4.79 18.36 -0.38
CA PRO A 87 4.21 17.12 0.14
C PRO A 87 3.87 17.20 1.64
N CYS A 88 2.83 16.48 2.06
CA CYS A 88 2.40 16.50 3.46
C CYS A 88 3.51 16.03 4.41
N ALA A 89 4.25 14.98 4.06
CA ALA A 89 5.36 14.50 4.87
C ALA A 89 6.45 15.58 5.09
N ASP A 90 6.72 16.42 4.08
CA ASP A 90 7.68 17.52 4.21
C ASP A 90 7.15 18.63 5.14
N TRP A 91 5.86 18.97 5.03
CA TRP A 91 5.22 19.90 5.95
C TRP A 91 5.32 19.45 7.41
N ILE A 92 5.03 18.17 7.66
CA ILE A 92 5.06 17.58 9.01
C ILE A 92 6.46 17.69 9.63
N ILE A 93 7.50 17.41 8.84
CA ILE A 93 8.90 17.51 9.27
C ILE A 93 9.26 18.98 9.55
N GLU A 94 8.96 19.88 8.62
CA GLU A 94 9.32 21.29 8.73
C GLU A 94 8.61 22.01 9.89
N LYS A 95 7.34 21.65 10.14
CA LYS A 95 6.55 22.21 11.25
C LYS A 95 6.92 21.60 12.60
N GLY A 96 7.83 20.62 12.64
CA GLY A 96 8.38 20.05 13.88
C GLY A 96 7.38 19.22 14.68
N ILE A 97 6.47 18.51 14.00
CA ILE A 97 5.57 17.54 14.65
C ILE A 97 6.41 16.45 15.32
N SER A 98 6.14 16.16 16.60
CA SER A 98 6.93 15.17 17.37
C SER A 98 6.43 13.74 17.19
N LYS A 99 5.12 13.59 16.98
CA LYS A 99 4.44 12.31 16.88
C LYS A 99 3.29 12.35 15.88
N ILE A 100 3.08 11.24 15.19
CA ILE A 100 1.94 11.06 14.29
C ILE A 100 1.19 9.75 14.58
N TYR A 101 -0.13 9.83 14.53
CA TYR A 101 -1.03 8.68 14.44
C TYR A 101 -1.57 8.56 13.01
N ILE A 102 -1.43 7.39 12.40
CA ILE A 102 -1.88 7.10 11.04
C ILE A 102 -3.04 6.09 11.06
N GLY A 103 -4.15 6.41 10.39
CA GLY A 103 -5.33 5.56 10.27
C GLY A 103 -5.08 4.33 9.40
N MET A 104 -4.88 4.54 8.11
CA MET A 104 -4.51 3.50 7.15
C MET A 104 -3.30 3.91 6.31
N LEU A 105 -2.56 2.93 5.78
CA LEU A 105 -1.49 3.19 4.81
C LEU A 105 -2.08 3.51 3.44
N ASP A 106 -1.38 4.33 2.65
CA ASP A 106 -1.87 4.70 1.31
C ASP A 106 -1.75 3.48 0.38
N PRO A 107 -2.84 2.95 -0.19
CA PRO A 107 -2.80 1.79 -1.08
C PRO A 107 -2.07 2.05 -2.40
N ASN A 108 -1.77 3.32 -2.73
CA ASN A 108 -0.97 3.66 -3.89
C ASN A 108 0.49 3.19 -3.70
N PRO A 109 1.01 2.26 -4.52
CA PRO A 109 2.36 1.72 -4.34
C PRO A 109 3.49 2.76 -4.46
N LYS A 110 3.20 3.95 -5.03
CA LYS A 110 4.17 5.07 -5.07
C LYS A 110 4.28 5.82 -3.73
N ILE A 111 3.27 5.70 -2.88
CA ILE A 111 3.18 6.39 -1.59
C ILE A 111 3.31 5.39 -0.44
N TYR A 112 2.81 4.17 -0.61
CA TYR A 112 2.81 3.09 0.36
C TYR A 112 4.16 2.97 1.10
N LEU A 113 4.13 3.22 2.42
CA LEU A 113 5.27 3.30 3.34
C LEU A 113 6.33 4.35 3.02
N ALA A 114 6.27 5.05 1.89
CA ALA A 114 7.21 6.11 1.58
C ALA A 114 7.06 7.27 2.55
N GLY A 115 5.83 7.63 2.94
CA GLY A 115 5.55 8.67 3.93
C GLY A 115 6.07 8.24 5.31
N VAL A 116 5.71 7.02 5.72
CA VAL A 116 6.17 6.43 6.99
C VAL A 116 7.70 6.40 7.08
N ARG A 117 8.40 5.93 6.03
CA ARG A 117 9.87 5.88 5.97
C ARG A 117 10.46 7.27 6.12
N LYS A 118 9.97 8.24 5.35
CA LYS A 118 10.45 9.62 5.39
C LYS A 118 10.29 10.27 6.77
N LEU A 119 9.15 10.07 7.43
CA LEU A 119 8.90 10.58 8.78
C LEU A 119 9.77 9.88 9.83
N LYS A 120 9.99 8.57 9.67
CA LYS A 120 10.88 7.79 10.55
C LYS A 120 12.34 8.23 10.43
N ASP A 121 12.82 8.50 9.21
CA ASP A 121 14.17 9.02 8.96
C ASP A 121 14.38 10.40 9.60
N ALA A 122 13.30 11.20 9.67
CA ALA A 122 13.24 12.46 10.40
C ALA A 122 13.04 12.31 11.92
N LYS A 123 13.05 11.08 12.46
CA LYS A 123 12.91 10.75 13.88
C LYS A 123 11.58 11.16 14.53
N ILE A 124 10.50 11.19 13.74
CA ILE A 124 9.14 11.41 14.26
C ILE A 124 8.60 10.08 14.82
N ASP A 125 7.95 10.12 15.98
CA ASP A 125 7.31 8.94 16.55
C ASP A 125 6.04 8.58 15.76
N ILE A 126 5.88 7.31 15.39
CA ILE A 126 4.80 6.84 14.53
C ILE A 126 4.03 5.71 15.22
N GLU A 127 2.75 5.97 15.46
CA GLU A 127 1.77 4.99 15.89
C GLU A 127 0.61 4.88 14.89
N TYR A 128 -0.18 3.83 15.01
CA TYR A 128 -1.37 3.61 14.20
C TYR A 128 -2.62 3.72 15.06
N TYR A 129 -3.75 4.00 14.42
CA TYR A 129 -5.05 3.93 15.06
C TYR A 129 -5.34 2.49 15.49
N ASP A 130 -6.15 2.30 16.54
CA ASP A 130 -6.55 0.95 16.94
C ASP A 130 -7.36 0.28 15.82
N GLU A 131 -7.28 -1.05 15.74
CA GLU A 131 -7.81 -1.84 14.62
C GLU A 131 -9.25 -1.49 14.22
N LYS A 132 -10.15 -1.36 15.20
CA LYS A 132 -11.57 -1.02 14.96
C LYS A 132 -11.76 0.29 14.20
N TYR A 133 -10.88 1.27 14.40
CA TYR A 133 -10.92 2.56 13.72
C TYR A 133 -10.32 2.47 12.32
N ARG A 134 -9.25 1.70 12.14
CA ARG A 134 -8.65 1.48 10.82
C ARG A 134 -9.62 0.78 9.87
N LEU A 135 -10.34 -0.23 10.36
CA LEU A 135 -11.37 -0.93 9.59
C LEU A 135 -12.50 0.02 9.14
N GLU A 136 -12.87 0.99 9.97
CA GLU A 136 -13.85 2.02 9.62
C GLU A 136 -13.32 2.95 8.53
N ILE A 137 -12.08 3.45 8.69
CA ILE A 137 -11.42 4.31 7.70
C ILE A 137 -11.24 3.58 6.35
N GLU A 138 -10.85 2.31 6.37
CA GLU A 138 -10.72 1.46 5.18
C GLU A 138 -12.08 1.25 4.51
N ALA A 139 -13.15 1.07 5.28
CA ALA A 139 -14.50 0.95 4.75
C ALA A 139 -14.96 2.25 4.05
N ASP A 140 -14.66 3.42 4.66
CA ASP A 140 -14.95 4.74 4.09
C ASP A 140 -14.14 5.01 2.81
N ASN A 141 -12.96 4.39 2.68
CA ASN A 141 -12.06 4.51 1.53
C ASN A 141 -12.14 3.34 0.54
N LYS A 142 -13.11 2.42 0.67
CA LYS A 142 -13.18 1.20 -0.13
C LYS A 142 -12.99 1.44 -1.63
N ALA A 143 -13.77 2.36 -2.22
CA ALA A 143 -13.70 2.64 -3.65
C ALA A 143 -12.34 3.15 -4.12
N PHE A 144 -11.62 3.90 -3.27
CA PHE A 144 -10.27 4.36 -3.56
C PHE A 144 -9.27 3.20 -3.46
N ILE A 145 -9.40 2.35 -2.44
CA ILE A 145 -8.55 1.15 -2.26
C ILE A 145 -8.69 0.19 -3.44
N GLU A 146 -9.91 -0.03 -3.95
CA GLU A 146 -10.16 -0.89 -5.11
C GLU A 146 -9.37 -0.47 -6.36
N GLN A 147 -9.02 0.82 -6.50
CA GLN A 147 -8.22 1.30 -7.63
C GLN A 147 -6.81 0.71 -7.67
N TYR A 148 -6.31 0.20 -6.55
CA TYR A 148 -4.95 -0.31 -6.40
C TYR A 148 -4.88 -1.82 -6.14
N LYS A 149 -6.02 -2.52 -6.16
CA LYS A 149 -6.07 -3.99 -6.05
C LYS A 149 -5.68 -4.74 -7.32
N ALA A 150 -5.52 -4.00 -8.41
CA ALA A 150 -5.04 -4.54 -9.67
C ALA A 150 -3.97 -3.62 -10.27
N ASN A 151 -2.98 -4.21 -10.92
CA ASN A 151 -2.03 -3.48 -11.75
C ASN A 151 -2.09 -4.00 -13.19
N PRO A 152 -2.70 -3.26 -14.14
CA PRO A 152 -2.87 -3.73 -15.51
C PRO A 152 -1.58 -3.77 -16.31
N LYS A 153 -0.45 -3.29 -15.77
CA LYS A 153 0.83 -3.36 -16.47
C LYS A 153 1.33 -4.79 -16.56
N LEU A 154 2.07 -5.08 -17.62
CA LEU A 154 2.74 -6.36 -17.82
C LEU A 154 3.96 -6.55 -16.92
N GLU A 155 4.48 -5.48 -16.34
CA GLU A 155 5.58 -5.53 -15.37
C GLU A 155 5.46 -4.42 -14.34
N GLY A 156 6.07 -4.64 -13.19
CA GLY A 156 6.16 -3.63 -12.14
C GLY A 156 6.53 -4.22 -10.79
N GLN A 157 6.49 -3.34 -9.79
CA GLN A 157 6.62 -3.69 -8.39
C GLN A 157 5.29 -3.43 -7.69
N ILE A 158 4.85 -4.36 -6.85
CA ILE A 158 3.66 -4.18 -6.00
C ILE A 158 4.01 -4.50 -4.56
N ILE A 159 3.38 -3.77 -3.64
CA ILE A 159 3.40 -4.05 -2.21
C ILE A 159 1.94 -4.25 -1.80
N PHE A 160 1.66 -5.35 -1.12
CA PHE A 160 0.30 -5.77 -0.82
C PHE A 160 0.21 -6.37 0.58
N ASP A 161 -0.85 -5.99 1.32
CA ASP A 161 -1.21 -6.68 2.56
C ASP A 161 -1.90 -8.00 2.22
N TYR A 162 -1.23 -9.13 2.45
CA TYR A 162 -1.73 -10.45 2.06
C TYR A 162 -2.87 -10.98 2.93
N THR A 163 -3.29 -10.23 3.95
CA THR A 163 -4.54 -10.52 4.69
C THR A 163 -5.75 -9.80 4.10
N ASN A 164 -5.53 -8.80 3.26
CA ASN A 164 -6.60 -8.11 2.54
C ASN A 164 -7.05 -8.90 1.31
N ASN A 165 -8.28 -8.66 0.86
CA ASN A 165 -8.84 -9.23 -0.37
C ASN A 165 -8.69 -10.77 -0.47
N ASN A 166 -8.80 -11.48 0.65
CA ASN A 166 -8.58 -12.93 0.75
C ASN A 166 -7.20 -13.38 0.23
N GLY A 167 -6.19 -12.51 0.38
CA GLY A 167 -4.83 -12.72 -0.09
C GLY A 167 -4.63 -12.55 -1.59
N THR A 168 -5.62 -12.04 -2.32
CA THR A 168 -5.57 -11.94 -3.79
C THR A 168 -5.18 -10.56 -4.29
N TYR A 169 -4.27 -10.50 -5.26
CA TYR A 169 -3.91 -9.31 -6.03
C TYR A 169 -3.86 -9.61 -7.53
N THR A 170 -4.47 -8.77 -8.36
CA THR A 170 -4.52 -9.00 -9.82
C THR A 170 -3.42 -8.22 -10.56
N VAL A 171 -2.71 -8.88 -11.47
CA VAL A 171 -1.76 -8.22 -12.38
C VAL A 171 -2.10 -8.54 -13.84
N GLY A 172 -1.71 -7.64 -14.75
CA GLY A 172 -1.99 -7.76 -16.18
C GLY A 172 -3.44 -7.44 -16.55
N TYR A 173 -3.80 -7.70 -17.80
CA TYR A 173 -5.10 -7.35 -18.38
C TYR A 173 -5.52 -8.35 -19.45
N GLN A 174 -6.82 -8.50 -19.65
CA GLN A 174 -7.40 -9.38 -20.68
C GLN A 174 -6.81 -10.81 -20.60
N GLU A 175 -6.26 -11.33 -21.70
CA GLU A 175 -5.67 -12.67 -21.77
C GLU A 175 -4.38 -12.81 -20.93
N TYR A 176 -3.72 -11.70 -20.60
CA TYR A 176 -2.49 -11.63 -19.80
C TYR A 176 -2.75 -11.42 -18.31
N MET A 177 -3.98 -11.62 -17.84
CA MET A 177 -4.37 -11.40 -16.44
C MET A 177 -3.98 -12.58 -15.54
N PHE A 178 -3.53 -12.28 -14.32
CA PHE A 178 -3.20 -13.24 -13.26
C PHE A 178 -3.77 -12.78 -11.92
N ASP A 179 -4.61 -13.59 -11.29
CA ASP A 179 -5.03 -13.37 -9.90
C ASP A 179 -4.05 -14.10 -8.98
N LEU A 180 -3.06 -13.36 -8.47
CA LEU A 180 -2.05 -13.89 -7.57
C LEU A 180 -2.66 -14.07 -6.17
N LYS A 181 -2.46 -15.22 -5.53
CA LYS A 181 -2.97 -15.50 -4.18
C LYS A 181 -1.83 -15.78 -3.21
N PHE A 182 -1.82 -15.07 -2.09
CA PHE A 182 -0.82 -15.16 -1.04
C PHE A 182 -1.46 -15.52 0.30
N SER A 183 -0.74 -16.26 1.14
CA SER A 183 -1.10 -16.40 2.55
C SER A 183 0.14 -16.53 3.44
N ASN A 184 -0.06 -16.25 4.73
CA ASN A 184 1.02 -16.26 5.71
C ASN A 184 1.71 -17.63 5.80
N ALA A 185 3.04 -17.67 5.65
CA ALA A 185 3.85 -18.81 6.11
C ALA A 185 4.74 -18.38 7.29
N SER A 186 5.63 -17.41 7.07
CA SER A 186 6.48 -16.79 8.11
C SER A 186 6.84 -15.34 7.76
N ASN A 187 7.67 -14.67 8.56
CA ASN A 187 8.30 -13.39 8.16
C ASN A 187 9.48 -13.56 7.16
N ARG A 188 9.70 -14.78 6.65
CA ARG A 188 10.74 -15.07 5.66
C ARG A 188 10.23 -15.86 4.47
N SER A 189 8.96 -16.26 4.47
CA SER A 189 8.35 -17.06 3.42
C SER A 189 6.85 -16.82 3.32
N ILE A 190 6.31 -16.98 2.12
CA ILE A 190 4.91 -16.75 1.80
C ILE A 190 4.37 -17.94 1.01
N HIS A 191 3.14 -18.36 1.28
CA HIS A 191 2.47 -19.37 0.47
C HIS A 191 1.84 -18.72 -0.76
N ILE A 192 1.95 -19.40 -1.90
CA ILE A 192 1.23 -19.08 -3.13
C ILE A 192 0.37 -20.26 -3.58
N TYR A 193 -0.67 -19.98 -4.38
CA TYR A 193 -1.67 -20.97 -4.78
C TYR A 193 -2.09 -20.82 -6.25
N ASN A 194 -2.52 -21.92 -6.88
CA ASN A 194 -3.23 -21.92 -8.16
C ASN A 194 -4.75 -22.03 -8.03
N ASP A 195 -5.32 -21.78 -6.83
CA ASP A 195 -6.77 -21.96 -6.59
C ASP A 195 -7.66 -20.97 -7.38
N ASN A 196 -7.09 -19.85 -7.87
CA ASN A 196 -7.87 -18.84 -8.58
C ASN A 196 -8.20 -19.32 -9.99
N ALA A 197 -9.43 -19.04 -10.46
CA ALA A 197 -9.99 -19.61 -11.68
C ALA A 197 -9.20 -19.28 -12.97
N ASN A 198 -8.41 -18.21 -12.98
CA ASN A 198 -7.57 -17.85 -14.12
C ASN A 198 -6.14 -18.39 -14.03
N ILE A 199 -5.76 -19.10 -12.97
CA ILE A 199 -4.43 -19.70 -12.81
C ILE A 199 -4.51 -21.20 -13.11
N ASP A 200 -3.67 -21.65 -14.03
CA ASP A 200 -3.56 -23.07 -14.39
C ASP A 200 -2.56 -23.79 -13.47
N CYS A 201 -1.33 -23.26 -13.39
CA CYS A 201 -0.31 -23.86 -12.53
C CYS A 201 0.67 -22.84 -11.95
N ILE A 202 1.38 -23.27 -10.90
CA ILE A 202 2.42 -22.50 -10.22
C ILE A 202 3.67 -23.34 -10.01
N SER A 203 4.83 -22.70 -10.04
CA SER A 203 6.13 -23.35 -9.85
C SER A 203 7.07 -22.47 -9.04
N GLU A 204 7.99 -23.08 -8.28
CA GLU A 204 9.11 -22.39 -7.65
C GLU A 204 10.34 -22.49 -8.57
N VAL A 205 11.10 -21.40 -8.66
CA VAL A 205 12.32 -21.33 -9.45
C VAL A 205 13.52 -21.45 -8.51
N LEU A 206 14.36 -22.46 -8.71
CA LEU A 206 15.44 -22.84 -7.78
C LEU A 206 16.85 -22.58 -8.34
N ASP A 207 16.96 -22.31 -9.64
CA ASP A 207 18.23 -22.24 -10.38
C ASP A 207 18.67 -20.81 -10.73
N CYS A 208 17.87 -19.80 -10.39
CA CYS A 208 18.19 -18.41 -10.67
C CYS A 208 17.68 -17.45 -9.58
N THR A 209 18.21 -16.21 -9.57
CA THR A 209 17.92 -15.21 -8.53
C THR A 209 17.30 -13.92 -9.09
N GLN A 210 17.18 -13.82 -10.41
CA GLN A 210 16.54 -12.72 -11.11
C GLN A 210 15.58 -13.27 -12.16
N ILE A 211 14.41 -12.65 -12.31
CA ILE A 211 13.42 -13.04 -13.32
C ILE A 211 14.04 -13.07 -14.74
N SER A 212 14.91 -12.11 -15.04
CA SER A 212 15.61 -12.00 -16.34
C SER A 212 16.61 -13.12 -16.64
N GLN A 213 16.82 -14.06 -15.72
CA GLN A 213 17.68 -15.24 -15.93
C GLN A 213 16.87 -16.47 -16.36
N ILE A 214 15.54 -16.44 -16.27
CA ILE A 214 14.70 -17.58 -16.62
C ILE A 214 14.66 -17.73 -18.14
N VAL A 215 15.27 -18.81 -18.64
CA VAL A 215 15.35 -19.14 -20.07
C VAL A 215 14.04 -19.75 -20.58
N ASP A 216 13.44 -20.64 -19.80
CA ASP A 216 12.19 -21.31 -20.15
C ASP A 216 11.39 -21.59 -18.88
N ALA A 217 10.27 -20.87 -18.74
CA ALA A 217 9.35 -21.00 -17.64
C ALA A 217 8.55 -22.31 -17.61
N SER A 218 8.51 -23.06 -18.71
CA SER A 218 7.70 -24.28 -18.81
C SER A 218 8.35 -25.51 -18.16
N ILE A 219 9.64 -25.44 -17.83
CA ILE A 219 10.42 -26.59 -17.32
C ILE A 219 10.24 -26.83 -15.82
N TYR A 220 9.74 -25.84 -15.09
CA TYR A 220 9.68 -25.90 -13.62
C TYR A 220 8.52 -26.78 -13.15
N ASP A 221 8.71 -27.43 -11.99
CA ASP A 221 7.73 -28.34 -11.43
C ASP A 221 6.44 -27.62 -11.02
N SER A 222 5.39 -27.89 -11.78
CA SER A 222 4.06 -27.33 -11.59
C SER A 222 3.04 -28.32 -11.03
N SER A 223 3.50 -29.43 -10.42
CA SER A 223 2.65 -30.55 -10.01
C SER A 223 1.79 -30.29 -8.77
N SER A 224 2.09 -29.27 -7.97
CA SER A 224 1.32 -29.01 -6.74
C SER A 224 0.63 -27.65 -6.73
N ARG A 225 -0.56 -27.67 -6.13
CA ARG A 225 -1.47 -26.53 -6.01
C ARG A 225 -0.92 -25.35 -5.20
N SER A 226 0.13 -25.58 -4.42
CA SER A 226 0.71 -24.60 -3.51
C SER A 226 2.23 -24.68 -3.49
N ARG A 227 2.88 -23.53 -3.40
CA ARG A 227 4.33 -23.42 -3.18
C ARG A 227 4.60 -22.46 -2.02
N THR A 228 5.71 -22.64 -1.34
CA THR A 228 6.17 -21.75 -0.27
C THR A 228 7.42 -21.07 -0.74
N ILE A 229 7.36 -19.77 -0.98
CA ILE A 229 8.46 -19.02 -1.58
C ILE A 229 9.15 -18.21 -0.49
N ASN A 230 10.46 -18.37 -0.38
CA ASN A 230 11.25 -17.61 0.59
C ASN A 230 11.48 -16.17 0.10
N ASN A 231 11.91 -15.29 1.01
CA ASN A 231 12.46 -13.99 0.66
C ASN A 231 13.55 -14.14 -0.42
N SER A 232 13.56 -13.24 -1.40
CA SER A 232 14.39 -13.30 -2.61
C SER A 232 14.10 -14.46 -3.57
N GLY A 233 13.17 -15.37 -3.23
CA GLY A 233 12.74 -16.46 -4.09
C GLY A 233 11.89 -16.00 -5.27
N ILE A 234 11.84 -16.84 -6.29
CA ILE A 234 11.10 -16.59 -7.54
C ILE A 234 10.05 -17.68 -7.71
N ALA A 235 8.88 -17.27 -8.19
CA ALA A 235 7.83 -18.19 -8.60
C ALA A 235 7.30 -17.84 -9.99
N ILE A 236 6.79 -18.85 -10.68
CA ILE A 236 6.17 -18.74 -11.98
C ILE A 236 4.71 -19.15 -11.86
N PHE A 237 3.85 -18.37 -12.48
CA PHE A 237 2.43 -18.65 -12.67
C PHE A 237 2.20 -18.85 -14.17
N ARG A 238 1.43 -19.87 -14.53
CA ARG A 238 0.82 -19.99 -15.86
C ARG A 238 -0.67 -19.75 -15.72
N ASN A 239 -1.25 -18.89 -16.54
CA ASN A 239 -2.69 -18.68 -16.57
C ASN A 239 -3.39 -19.68 -17.52
N ILE A 240 -4.72 -19.74 -17.45
CA ILE A 240 -5.52 -20.65 -18.29
C ILE A 240 -5.42 -20.37 -19.80
N ASN A 241 -4.91 -19.21 -20.19
CA ASN A 241 -4.65 -18.83 -21.58
C ASN A 241 -3.25 -19.25 -22.05
N GLY A 242 -2.43 -19.86 -21.18
CA GLY A 242 -1.08 -20.32 -21.49
C GLY A 242 0.02 -19.27 -21.36
N HIS A 243 -0.28 -18.07 -20.87
CA HIS A 243 0.73 -17.03 -20.61
C HIS A 243 1.45 -17.25 -19.28
N TYR A 244 2.69 -16.77 -19.19
CA TYR A 244 3.52 -16.88 -18.00
C TYR A 244 3.69 -15.52 -17.30
N CYS A 245 3.61 -15.54 -15.98
CA CYS A 245 3.99 -14.45 -15.08
C CYS A 245 5.06 -14.96 -14.12
N ALA A 246 6.20 -14.27 -14.05
CA ALA A 246 7.21 -14.52 -13.03
C ALA A 246 7.09 -13.45 -11.95
N ILE A 247 7.17 -13.87 -10.68
CA ILE A 247 7.25 -12.97 -9.53
C ILE A 247 8.55 -13.22 -8.77
N LYS A 248 9.09 -12.18 -8.16
CA LYS A 248 10.23 -12.24 -7.24
C LYS A 248 9.84 -11.61 -5.91
N ILE A 249 10.02 -12.34 -4.82
CA ILE A 249 9.75 -11.83 -3.47
C ILE A 249 10.89 -10.92 -3.03
N ASN A 250 10.62 -9.64 -2.83
CA ASN A 250 11.60 -8.67 -2.34
C ASN A 250 11.65 -8.63 -0.81
N SER A 251 10.48 -8.65 -0.16
CA SER A 251 10.37 -8.69 1.30
C SER A 251 9.02 -9.23 1.75
N ILE A 252 9.00 -9.87 2.92
CA ILE A 252 7.81 -10.35 3.62
C ILE A 252 7.83 -9.81 5.05
N SER A 253 6.67 -9.33 5.51
CA SER A 253 6.44 -8.91 6.90
C SER A 253 5.23 -9.66 7.44
N ALA A 254 5.27 -10.16 8.67
CA ALA A 254 4.16 -10.89 9.27
C ALA A 254 3.91 -10.47 10.74
N ARG A 255 2.70 -9.99 11.05
CA ARG A 255 2.31 -9.63 12.43
C ARG A 255 2.42 -10.80 13.39
N SER A 256 2.11 -12.00 12.91
CA SER A 256 2.27 -13.26 13.66
C SER A 256 3.71 -13.56 14.07
N HIS A 257 4.69 -12.81 13.53
CA HIS A 257 6.13 -12.96 13.78
C HIS A 257 6.76 -11.66 14.31
N GLY A 258 5.96 -10.74 14.86
CA GLY A 258 6.43 -9.53 15.54
C GLY A 258 6.55 -8.29 14.65
N ASP A 259 6.20 -8.38 13.36
CA ASP A 259 6.15 -7.20 12.50
C ASP A 259 4.89 -6.36 12.75
N LYS A 260 4.90 -5.11 12.29
CA LYS A 260 3.73 -4.21 12.41
C LYS A 260 2.63 -4.51 11.38
N LEU A 261 2.94 -5.22 10.30
CA LEU A 261 2.13 -5.35 9.09
C LEU A 261 2.21 -6.79 8.54
N ASN A 262 1.23 -7.19 7.72
CA ASN A 262 1.19 -8.48 7.01
C ASN A 262 1.39 -8.23 5.52
N GLU A 263 2.62 -8.08 5.06
CA GLU A 263 2.91 -7.60 3.70
C GLU A 263 3.79 -8.53 2.89
N VAL A 264 3.56 -8.49 1.57
CA VAL A 264 4.50 -9.01 0.58
C VAL A 264 4.82 -7.90 -0.44
N ASN A 265 6.11 -7.70 -0.69
CA ASN A 265 6.64 -6.85 -1.75
C ASN A 265 7.19 -7.75 -2.84
N ILE A 266 6.71 -7.60 -4.08
CA ILE A 266 7.17 -8.38 -5.21
C ILE A 266 7.49 -7.50 -6.42
N ASP A 267 8.47 -7.94 -7.20
CA ASP A 267 8.56 -7.56 -8.62
C ASP A 267 7.85 -8.63 -9.45
N TYR A 268 7.23 -8.23 -10.54
CA TYR A 268 6.61 -9.16 -11.48
C TYR A 268 6.84 -8.77 -12.93
N LYS A 269 6.82 -9.77 -13.81
CA LYS A 269 6.85 -9.61 -15.26
C LYS A 269 5.93 -10.65 -15.90
N ILE A 270 5.19 -10.24 -16.93
CA ILE A 270 4.26 -11.07 -17.69
C ILE A 270 4.76 -11.13 -19.13
N LEU A 271 4.83 -12.34 -19.69
CA LEU A 271 5.17 -12.55 -21.09
C LEU A 271 3.92 -12.50 -21.97
N THR A 272 4.00 -11.73 -23.06
CA THR A 272 2.98 -11.72 -24.10
C THR A 272 3.08 -12.92 -25.03
N ALA A 273 4.24 -13.58 -25.08
CA ALA A 273 4.44 -14.81 -25.85
C ALA A 273 5.61 -15.63 -25.30
N GLY A 274 5.56 -16.95 -25.49
CA GLY A 274 6.61 -17.87 -25.09
C GLY A 274 6.81 -17.96 -23.57
N SER A 275 7.98 -18.47 -23.19
CA SER A 275 8.34 -18.78 -21.79
C SER A 275 9.71 -18.21 -21.38
N ASP A 276 10.35 -17.41 -22.23
CA ASP A 276 11.68 -16.83 -22.01
C ASP A 276 11.60 -15.41 -21.43
N PHE A 277 12.07 -15.23 -20.20
CA PHE A 277 12.04 -13.94 -19.49
C PHE A 277 13.29 -13.08 -19.71
N ARG A 278 14.29 -13.58 -20.45
CA ARG A 278 15.51 -12.82 -20.76
C ARG A 278 15.25 -11.62 -21.66
N ASN A 279 14.17 -11.65 -22.44
CA ASN A 279 13.90 -10.63 -23.45
C ASN A 279 13.14 -9.42 -22.87
N ASN A 280 13.75 -8.24 -23.05
CA ASN A 280 13.06 -6.95 -23.08
C ASN A 280 12.64 -6.74 -24.53
N ILE A 281 11.40 -7.08 -24.90
CA ILE A 281 10.87 -6.70 -26.21
C ILE A 281 9.77 -5.68 -25.99
N GLY A 282 10.10 -4.41 -26.26
CA GLY A 282 9.17 -3.28 -26.39
C GLY A 282 9.44 -2.16 -25.41
#